data_AF-A0A5D6Y2N9-F1
#
_entry.id   AF-A0A5D6Y2N9-F1
#
_cell.length_a   1.000
_cell.length_b   1.000
_cell.length_c   1.000
_cell.angle_alpha   90.00
_cell.angle_beta   90.00
_cell.angle_gamma   90.00
#
_symmetry.space_group_name_H-M   'P 1'
#
loop_
_entity.id
_entity.type
_entity.pdbx_description
1 polymer ?
#
loop_
_entity_poly.entity_id
_entity_poly.type
_entity_poly.pdbx_seq_one_letter_code
_entity_poly.pdbx_strand_id
1 'polypeptide(L)'
;MPSSTLTSDELERILASVSAPTQSDREAKRLAIKAKSEQRTAQWPNTLEAMRKKKDRWKKDKEEREEEARKKIDEEEAQLQREARTKQIERANHLLYEQTDRMKTLRSKQLLADVVHHRTLQVEEKTMLDEQDRLVDFVYDRQVLAKVLQGEEEEKAERKRKQLEHEKLARVQKQQLEEYKERYISELREEKRDGERTKEKAEQDLRDEQERERARKLRLRQAGEETQLANMRLKAHREVQLEQERLEDVRRDKDESKKQARDAKRDELQRQKREKAQARKQRMIDLATHNLVKLEVAQDLRVQNQSQEVRAKEDAELQARADRRAAEKEAINRSRRLQIAHKAEQAEKESQSAREMVRQWGEFGQRIERQATQEVQDERLDCLRVAVEQKQQADARRKTLEDERLGVVAAHRQSVDALAKENERFQVVAREALREAKQRGLSNVFPIKKALMEKRIDLLPASGFRI
;
A
#
# COMPACT_ATOMS: atom_id res chain seq x y z
N MET A 1 -42.93 -58.32 67.52
CA MET A 1 -41.60 -58.79 67.11
C MET A 1 -41.03 -59.71 68.18
N PRO A 2 -41.19 -61.03 68.10
CA PRO A 2 -40.41 -61.96 68.92
C PRO A 2 -39.00 -62.12 68.33
N SER A 3 -37.96 -62.04 69.16
CA SER A 3 -36.58 -62.26 68.73
C SER A 3 -36.22 -63.75 68.86
N SER A 4 -36.11 -64.45 67.73
CA SER A 4 -35.60 -65.83 67.69
C SER A 4 -34.08 -65.83 67.84
N THR A 5 -33.57 -66.25 68.99
CA THR A 5 -32.12 -66.47 69.21
C THR A 5 -31.74 -67.87 68.72
N LEU A 6 -30.97 -67.94 67.63
CA LEU A 6 -30.33 -69.18 67.17
C LEU A 6 -29.37 -69.71 68.25
N THR A 7 -29.38 -71.01 68.46
CA THR A 7 -28.50 -71.68 69.43
C THR A 7 -27.16 -72.08 68.80
N SER A 8 -26.09 -72.24 69.60
CA SER A 8 -24.74 -72.56 69.10
C SER A 8 -24.72 -73.82 68.22
N ASP A 9 -25.49 -74.82 68.62
CA ASP A 9 -25.50 -76.15 68.04
C ASP A 9 -26.12 -76.14 66.62
N GLU A 10 -27.07 -75.24 66.38
CA GLU A 10 -27.62 -75.00 65.05
C GLU A 10 -26.58 -74.36 64.11
N LEU A 11 -25.72 -73.49 64.65
CA LEU A 11 -24.68 -72.81 63.90
C LEU A 11 -23.52 -73.76 63.54
N GLU A 12 -23.10 -74.65 64.45
CA GLU A 12 -22.12 -75.71 64.16
C GLU A 12 -22.64 -76.71 63.12
N ARG A 13 -23.92 -77.10 63.20
CA ARG A 13 -24.54 -78.00 62.21
C ARG A 13 -24.58 -77.39 60.80
N ILE A 14 -24.86 -76.09 60.68
CA ILE A 14 -24.83 -75.37 59.41
C ILE A 14 -23.39 -75.35 58.86
N LEU A 15 -22.38 -75.02 59.69
CA LEU A 15 -20.98 -74.99 59.27
C LEU A 15 -20.48 -76.36 58.77
N ALA A 16 -20.86 -77.46 59.43
CA ALA A 16 -20.52 -78.81 58.97
C ALA A 16 -21.09 -79.11 57.57
N SER A 17 -22.34 -78.68 57.31
CA SER A 17 -23.05 -78.95 56.05
C SER A 17 -22.55 -78.16 54.82
N VAL A 18 -21.75 -77.12 55.03
CA VAL A 18 -21.15 -76.26 53.97
C VAL A 18 -19.68 -76.63 53.71
N SER A 19 -19.09 -77.53 54.50
CA SER A 19 -17.73 -78.01 54.27
C SER A 19 -17.65 -78.83 52.96
N ALA A 20 -16.65 -78.54 52.13
CA ALA A 20 -16.51 -79.18 50.82
C ALA A 20 -16.19 -80.68 50.98
N PRO A 21 -16.76 -81.58 50.16
CA PRO A 21 -16.47 -83.00 50.24
C PRO A 21 -14.97 -83.26 50.01
N THR A 22 -14.35 -83.98 50.94
CA THR A 22 -12.93 -84.35 50.87
C THR A 22 -12.66 -85.14 49.59
N GLN A 23 -11.92 -84.54 48.65
CA GLN A 23 -11.62 -85.15 47.36
C GLN A 23 -10.95 -86.51 47.55
N SER A 24 -11.57 -87.57 47.05
CA SER A 24 -10.95 -88.89 47.05
C SER A 24 -9.69 -88.88 46.17
N ASP A 25 -8.64 -89.59 46.57
CA ASP A 25 -7.39 -89.79 45.80
C ASP A 25 -7.62 -90.12 44.32
N ARG A 26 -8.71 -90.83 44.01
CA ARG A 26 -9.08 -91.20 42.64
C ARG A 26 -9.53 -89.99 41.82
N GLU A 27 -10.24 -89.05 42.42
CA GLU A 27 -10.68 -87.82 41.77
C GLU A 27 -9.52 -86.83 41.63
N ALA A 28 -8.68 -86.70 42.66
CA ALA A 28 -7.45 -85.92 42.58
C ALA A 28 -6.54 -86.42 41.45
N LYS A 29 -6.35 -87.75 41.32
CA LYS A 29 -5.63 -88.37 40.19
C LYS A 29 -6.31 -88.11 38.83
N ARG A 30 -7.65 -88.19 38.74
CA ARG A 30 -8.39 -87.86 37.50
C ARG A 30 -8.20 -86.41 37.09
N LEU A 31 -8.28 -85.46 38.05
CA LEU A 31 -8.07 -84.04 37.81
C LEU A 31 -6.62 -83.75 37.39
N ALA A 32 -5.63 -84.38 38.04
CA ALA A 32 -4.22 -84.26 37.67
C ALA A 32 -3.93 -84.78 36.25
N ILE A 33 -4.56 -85.90 35.83
CA ILE A 33 -4.43 -86.43 34.47
C ILE A 33 -5.15 -85.53 33.46
N LYS A 34 -6.35 -85.03 33.80
CA LYS A 34 -7.10 -84.06 32.96
C LYS A 34 -6.28 -82.78 32.73
N ALA A 35 -5.72 -82.20 33.79
CA ALA A 35 -4.85 -81.03 33.71
C ALA A 35 -3.60 -81.28 32.84
N LYS A 36 -2.94 -82.44 32.99
CA LYS A 36 -1.81 -82.84 32.11
C LYS A 36 -2.24 -83.00 30.64
N SER A 37 -3.45 -83.48 30.39
CA SER A 37 -4.00 -83.60 29.03
C SER A 37 -4.32 -82.23 28.42
N GLU A 38 -4.94 -81.33 29.20
CA GLU A 38 -5.26 -79.96 28.81
C GLU A 38 -3.99 -79.15 28.53
N GLN A 39 -2.95 -79.28 29.36
CA GLN A 39 -1.62 -78.69 29.13
C GLN A 39 -1.00 -79.17 27.81
N ARG A 40 -1.10 -80.47 27.48
CA ARG A 40 -0.59 -81.01 26.21
C ARG A 40 -1.42 -80.52 25.02
N THR A 41 -2.74 -80.51 25.14
CA THR A 41 -3.68 -80.06 24.09
C THR A 41 -3.54 -78.57 23.80
N ALA A 42 -3.26 -77.74 24.82
CA ALA A 42 -2.98 -76.32 24.65
C ALA A 42 -1.74 -76.04 23.78
N GLN A 43 -0.76 -76.95 23.78
CA GLN A 43 0.45 -76.87 22.97
C GLN A 43 0.26 -77.38 21.54
N TRP A 44 -0.90 -77.97 21.19
CA TRP A 44 -1.14 -78.54 19.87
C TRP A 44 -1.57 -77.47 18.84
N PRO A 45 -0.78 -77.22 17.78
CA PRO A 45 -1.02 -76.12 16.84
C PRO A 45 -2.19 -76.38 15.87
N ASN A 46 -2.73 -77.60 15.85
CA ASN A 46 -3.77 -78.08 14.93
C ASN A 46 -5.16 -78.21 15.58
N THR A 47 -5.35 -77.78 16.83
CA THR A 47 -6.70 -77.69 17.43
C THR A 47 -7.53 -76.60 16.75
N LEU A 48 -8.86 -76.74 16.73
CA LEU A 48 -9.74 -75.71 16.16
C LEU A 48 -9.57 -74.34 16.83
N GLU A 49 -9.31 -74.32 18.15
CA GLU A 49 -9.00 -73.09 18.87
C GLU A 49 -7.66 -72.49 18.46
N ALA A 50 -6.59 -73.30 18.35
CA ALA A 50 -5.29 -72.81 17.90
C ALA A 50 -5.37 -72.26 16.47
N MET A 51 -6.14 -72.91 15.58
CA MET A 51 -6.37 -72.45 14.21
C MET A 51 -7.18 -71.16 14.15
N ARG A 52 -8.21 -70.98 14.99
CA ARG A 52 -8.94 -69.71 15.14
C ARG A 52 -8.00 -68.61 15.66
N LYS A 53 -7.33 -68.83 16.79
CA LYS A 53 -6.34 -67.92 17.38
C LYS A 53 -5.23 -67.54 16.37
N LYS A 54 -4.78 -68.46 15.51
CA LYS A 54 -3.81 -68.20 14.43
C LYS A 54 -4.39 -67.34 13.31
N LYS A 55 -5.65 -67.58 12.90
CA LYS A 55 -6.36 -66.77 11.90
C LYS A 55 -6.62 -65.35 12.40
N ASP A 56 -7.02 -65.21 13.66
CA ASP A 56 -7.32 -63.90 14.27
C ASP A 56 -6.05 -63.10 14.53
N ARG A 57 -4.95 -63.75 14.97
CA ARG A 57 -3.61 -63.14 14.99
C ARG A 57 -3.19 -62.71 13.58
N TRP A 58 -3.28 -63.58 12.57
CA TRP A 58 -2.91 -63.21 11.20
C TRP A 58 -3.70 -62.01 10.64
N LYS A 59 -5.00 -61.90 10.96
CA LYS A 59 -5.80 -60.72 10.64
C LYS A 59 -5.27 -59.49 11.35
N LYS A 60 -5.08 -59.56 12.67
CA LYS A 60 -4.57 -58.45 13.47
C LYS A 60 -3.18 -58.01 13.01
N ASP A 61 -2.25 -58.94 12.79
CA ASP A 61 -0.91 -58.68 12.26
C ASP A 61 -0.98 -58.06 10.86
N LYS A 62 -2.01 -58.39 10.05
CA LYS A 62 -2.23 -57.80 8.72
C LYS A 62 -2.77 -56.37 8.85
N GLU A 63 -3.78 -56.15 9.68
CA GLU A 63 -4.37 -54.84 9.97
C GLU A 63 -3.31 -53.89 10.58
N GLU A 64 -2.49 -54.36 11.52
CA GLU A 64 -1.37 -53.61 12.10
C GLU A 64 -0.32 -53.24 11.04
N ARG A 65 0.03 -54.16 10.12
CA ARG A 65 0.92 -53.86 8.98
C ARG A 65 0.33 -52.87 7.97
N GLU A 66 -0.98 -52.92 7.72
CA GLU A 66 -1.66 -51.96 6.83
C GLU A 66 -1.75 -50.56 7.48
N GLU A 67 -2.00 -50.48 8.78
CA GLU A 67 -1.98 -49.23 9.55
C GLU A 67 -0.56 -48.64 9.72
N GLU A 68 0.46 -49.47 9.89
CA GLU A 68 1.86 -49.03 9.86
C GLU A 68 2.27 -48.48 8.49
N ALA A 69 1.78 -49.07 7.40
CA ALA A 69 2.00 -48.57 6.05
C ALA A 69 1.31 -47.21 5.81
N ARG A 70 0.07 -47.05 6.29
CA ARG A 70 -0.65 -45.76 6.25
C ARG A 70 0.09 -44.67 7.00
N LYS A 71 0.51 -44.93 8.25
CA LYS A 71 1.26 -43.97 9.06
C LYS A 71 2.57 -43.52 8.40
N LYS A 72 3.28 -44.41 7.73
CA LYS A 72 4.49 -44.05 6.95
C LYS A 72 4.17 -43.13 5.78
N ILE A 73 3.08 -43.40 5.05
CA ILE A 73 2.60 -42.52 3.98
C ILE A 73 2.21 -41.15 4.54
N ASP A 74 1.46 -41.10 5.65
CA ASP A 74 1.09 -39.85 6.32
C ASP A 74 2.33 -39.05 6.79
N GLU A 75 3.36 -39.73 7.30
CA GLU A 75 4.63 -39.14 7.70
C GLU A 75 5.45 -38.61 6.50
N GLU A 76 5.49 -39.34 5.39
CA GLU A 76 6.14 -38.94 4.13
C GLU A 76 5.40 -37.76 3.47
N GLU A 77 4.07 -37.81 3.37
CA GLU A 77 3.25 -36.71 2.87
C GLU A 77 3.39 -35.46 3.75
N ALA A 78 3.38 -35.61 5.07
CA ALA A 78 3.60 -34.49 5.99
C ALA A 78 5.01 -33.89 5.84
N GLN A 79 6.04 -34.70 5.56
CA GLN A 79 7.38 -34.21 5.23
C GLN A 79 7.39 -33.44 3.90
N LEU A 80 6.84 -34.02 2.84
CA LEU A 80 6.74 -33.36 1.52
C LEU A 80 5.96 -32.05 1.56
N GLN A 81 4.84 -32.00 2.31
CA GLN A 81 4.06 -30.78 2.51
C GLN A 81 4.84 -29.72 3.31
N ARG A 82 5.58 -30.14 4.36
CA ARG A 82 6.48 -29.23 5.11
C ARG A 82 7.57 -28.68 4.22
N GLU A 83 8.23 -29.50 3.41
CA GLU A 83 9.23 -29.06 2.44
C GLU A 83 8.67 -28.13 1.37
N ALA A 84 7.50 -28.45 0.81
CA ALA A 84 6.85 -27.58 -0.16
C ALA A 84 6.54 -26.21 0.46
N ARG A 85 6.07 -26.20 1.72
CA ARG A 85 5.81 -24.98 2.48
C ARG A 85 7.09 -24.21 2.81
N THR A 86 8.19 -24.86 3.21
CA THR A 86 9.47 -24.16 3.44
C THR A 86 10.02 -23.56 2.15
N LYS A 87 10.04 -24.33 1.04
CA LYS A 87 10.44 -23.85 -0.30
C LYS A 87 9.60 -22.65 -0.76
N GLN A 88 8.29 -22.64 -0.50
CA GLN A 88 7.42 -21.49 -0.78
C GLN A 88 7.75 -20.27 0.09
N ILE A 89 7.96 -20.46 1.39
CA ILE A 89 8.35 -19.38 2.33
C ILE A 89 9.72 -18.82 1.99
N GLU A 90 10.70 -19.66 1.66
CA GLU A 90 12.04 -19.27 1.21
C GLU A 90 11.99 -18.45 -0.08
N ARG A 91 11.20 -18.90 -1.07
CA ARG A 91 10.97 -18.14 -2.31
C ARG A 91 10.31 -16.78 -2.03
N ALA A 92 9.32 -16.72 -1.14
CA ALA A 92 8.67 -15.47 -0.76
C ALA A 92 9.65 -14.51 -0.04
N ASN A 93 10.44 -15.02 0.91
CA ASN A 93 11.47 -14.26 1.62
C ASN A 93 12.56 -13.74 0.66
N HIS A 94 12.98 -14.55 -0.32
CA HIS A 94 13.92 -14.14 -1.35
C HIS A 94 13.32 -13.01 -2.23
N LEU A 95 12.08 -13.15 -2.69
CA LEU A 95 11.40 -12.11 -3.49
C LEU A 95 11.23 -10.80 -2.72
N LEU A 96 10.83 -10.86 -1.43
CA LEU A 96 10.74 -9.68 -0.57
C LEU A 96 12.11 -9.00 -0.40
N TYR A 97 13.17 -9.79 -0.26
CA TYR A 97 14.53 -9.26 -0.14
C TYR A 97 15.04 -8.62 -1.44
N GLU A 98 14.81 -9.23 -2.60
CA GLU A 98 15.10 -8.64 -3.92
C GLU A 98 14.31 -7.34 -4.17
N GLN A 99 13.09 -7.26 -3.63
CA GLN A 99 12.27 -6.04 -3.68
C GLN A 99 12.75 -4.91 -2.76
N THR A 100 13.74 -5.12 -1.88
CA THR A 100 14.33 -4.01 -1.12
C THR A 100 15.06 -3.03 -2.05
N ASP A 101 14.96 -1.73 -1.79
CA ASP A 101 15.55 -0.71 -2.69
C ASP A 101 17.07 -0.82 -2.81
N ARG A 102 17.73 -1.37 -1.78
CA ARG A 102 19.17 -1.67 -1.83
C ARG A 102 19.49 -2.81 -2.79
N MET A 103 18.68 -3.87 -2.81
CA MET A 103 18.82 -4.95 -3.80
C MET A 103 18.47 -4.47 -5.21
N LYS A 104 17.39 -3.70 -5.39
CA LYS A 104 17.08 -3.04 -6.68
C LYS A 104 18.27 -2.19 -7.18
N THR A 105 18.92 -1.43 -6.30
CA THR A 105 20.10 -0.64 -6.62
C THR A 105 21.27 -1.52 -7.08
N LEU A 106 21.54 -2.61 -6.36
CA LEU A 106 22.55 -3.60 -6.76
C LEU A 106 22.24 -4.23 -8.14
N ARG A 107 21.00 -4.67 -8.37
CA ARG A 107 20.56 -5.23 -9.67
C ARG A 107 20.69 -4.21 -10.80
N SER A 108 20.34 -2.95 -10.56
CA SER A 108 20.57 -1.84 -11.51
C SER A 108 22.05 -1.64 -11.82
N LYS A 109 22.95 -1.76 -10.83
CA LYS A 109 24.41 -1.67 -11.09
C LYS A 109 24.97 -2.91 -11.79
N GLN A 110 24.43 -4.11 -11.56
CA GLN A 110 24.79 -5.30 -12.33
C GLN A 110 24.43 -5.11 -13.80
N LEU A 111 23.17 -4.76 -14.09
CA LEU A 111 22.70 -4.49 -15.44
C LEU A 111 23.52 -3.40 -16.14
N LEU A 112 23.91 -2.34 -15.43
CA LEU A 112 24.80 -1.30 -15.98
C LEU A 112 26.18 -1.85 -16.36
N ALA A 113 26.74 -2.78 -15.57
CA ALA A 113 28.01 -3.43 -15.90
C ALA A 113 27.87 -4.33 -17.14
N ASP A 114 26.78 -5.11 -17.23
CA ASP A 114 26.47 -5.95 -18.40
C ASP A 114 26.30 -5.09 -19.67
N VAL A 115 25.53 -4.00 -19.60
CA VAL A 115 25.31 -3.06 -20.73
C VAL A 115 26.60 -2.40 -21.19
N VAL A 116 27.48 -1.99 -20.26
CA VAL A 116 28.80 -1.43 -20.62
C VAL A 116 29.67 -2.47 -21.32
N HIS A 117 29.65 -3.73 -20.86
CA HIS A 117 30.39 -4.81 -21.50
C HIS A 117 29.86 -5.16 -22.90
N HIS A 118 28.54 -5.27 -23.08
CA HIS A 118 27.94 -5.44 -24.42
C HIS A 118 28.26 -4.25 -25.32
N ARG A 119 28.36 -3.03 -24.78
CA ARG A 119 28.74 -1.86 -25.57
C ARG A 119 30.20 -1.88 -26.03
N THR A 120 31.14 -2.45 -25.28
CA THR A 120 32.51 -2.62 -25.78
C THR A 120 32.56 -3.63 -26.93
N LEU A 121 31.87 -4.78 -26.78
CA LEU A 121 31.76 -5.78 -27.85
C LEU A 121 31.15 -5.22 -29.13
N GLN A 122 30.09 -4.40 -29.05
CA GLN A 122 29.50 -3.73 -30.22
C GLN A 122 30.46 -2.75 -30.91
N VAL A 123 31.35 -2.09 -30.15
CA VAL A 123 32.34 -1.17 -30.73
C VAL A 123 33.44 -1.95 -31.44
N GLU A 124 33.90 -3.06 -30.84
CA GLU A 124 34.86 -4.01 -31.44
C GLU A 124 34.29 -4.62 -32.73
N GLU A 125 33.06 -5.13 -32.70
CA GLU A 125 32.34 -5.66 -33.88
C GLU A 125 32.23 -4.60 -34.98
N LYS A 126 31.84 -3.36 -34.63
CA LYS A 126 31.77 -2.27 -35.61
C LYS A 126 33.14 -1.99 -36.23
N THR A 127 34.23 -1.98 -35.45
CA THR A 127 35.57 -1.75 -36.03
C THR A 127 35.98 -2.86 -36.99
N MET A 128 35.64 -4.12 -36.73
CA MET A 128 35.89 -5.23 -37.65
C MET A 128 35.10 -5.10 -38.96
N LEU A 129 33.85 -4.64 -38.89
CA LEU A 129 33.02 -4.36 -40.07
C LEU A 129 33.56 -3.15 -40.86
N ASP A 130 33.91 -2.05 -40.19
CA ASP A 130 34.51 -0.87 -40.83
C ASP A 130 35.84 -1.22 -41.52
N GLU A 131 36.60 -2.20 -41.02
CA GLU A 131 37.80 -2.74 -41.68
C GLU A 131 37.48 -3.65 -42.88
N GLN A 132 36.45 -4.49 -42.78
CA GLN A 132 35.99 -5.34 -43.87
C GLN A 132 35.47 -4.50 -45.06
N ASP A 133 34.65 -3.49 -44.79
CA ASP A 133 34.08 -2.61 -45.80
C ASP A 133 35.19 -1.87 -46.57
N ARG A 134 36.22 -1.35 -45.87
CA ARG A 134 37.40 -0.74 -46.51
C ARG A 134 38.14 -1.69 -47.46
N LEU A 135 38.19 -2.98 -47.16
CA LEU A 135 38.80 -3.99 -48.04
C LEU A 135 37.91 -4.27 -49.27
N VAL A 136 36.59 -4.27 -49.09
CA VAL A 136 35.63 -4.41 -50.20
C VAL A 136 35.71 -3.20 -51.13
N ASP A 137 35.68 -1.98 -50.58
CA ASP A 137 35.82 -0.73 -51.32
C ASP A 137 37.15 -0.69 -52.11
N PHE A 138 38.27 -1.03 -51.47
CA PHE A 138 39.58 -1.10 -52.14
C PHE A 138 39.61 -2.08 -53.33
N VAL A 139 38.96 -3.25 -53.19
CA VAL A 139 38.85 -4.23 -54.28
C VAL A 139 37.91 -3.72 -55.38
N TYR A 140 36.81 -3.06 -55.03
CA TYR A 140 35.87 -2.45 -55.97
C TYR A 140 36.53 -1.33 -56.79
N ASP A 141 37.18 -0.38 -56.12
CA ASP A 141 37.91 0.73 -56.75
C ASP A 141 38.94 0.21 -57.74
N ARG A 142 39.71 -0.83 -57.36
CA ARG A 142 40.67 -1.49 -58.26
C ARG A 142 40.01 -2.11 -59.49
N GLN A 143 38.82 -2.70 -59.35
CA GLN A 143 38.06 -3.25 -60.49
C GLN A 143 37.49 -2.13 -61.38
N VAL A 144 37.00 -1.04 -60.80
CA VAL A 144 36.51 0.13 -61.55
C VAL A 144 37.66 0.77 -62.34
N LEU A 145 38.81 1.01 -61.71
CA LEU A 145 40.01 1.52 -62.38
C LEU A 145 40.46 0.61 -63.53
N ALA A 146 40.46 -0.72 -63.34
CA ALA A 146 40.79 -1.65 -64.41
C ALA A 146 39.80 -1.56 -65.60
N LYS A 147 38.50 -1.42 -65.34
CA LYS A 147 37.48 -1.24 -66.39
C LYS A 147 37.61 0.11 -67.10
N VAL A 148 37.94 1.18 -66.38
CA VAL A 148 38.18 2.50 -66.98
C VAL A 148 39.40 2.46 -67.90
N LEU A 149 40.50 1.83 -67.47
CA LEU A 149 41.70 1.65 -68.30
C LEU A 149 41.40 0.82 -69.56
N GLN A 150 40.65 -0.30 -69.43
CA GLN A 150 40.21 -1.09 -70.58
C GLN A 150 39.32 -0.27 -71.54
N GLY A 151 38.36 0.49 -71.01
CA GLY A 151 37.50 1.37 -71.81
C GLY A 151 38.29 2.47 -72.53
N GLU A 152 39.32 3.04 -71.90
CA GLU A 152 40.23 3.98 -72.55
C GLU A 152 41.04 3.32 -73.68
N GLU A 153 41.51 2.08 -73.51
CA GLU A 153 42.23 1.34 -74.56
C GLU A 153 41.33 1.00 -75.74
N GLU A 154 40.10 0.54 -75.47
CA GLU A 154 39.07 0.29 -76.48
C GLU A 154 38.69 1.57 -77.22
N GLU A 155 38.49 2.69 -76.53
CA GLU A 155 38.17 3.97 -77.18
C GLU A 155 39.36 4.49 -78.01
N LYS A 156 40.59 4.36 -77.53
CA LYS A 156 41.80 4.71 -78.30
C LYS A 156 41.93 3.82 -79.55
N ALA A 157 41.60 2.53 -79.44
CA ALA A 157 41.59 1.62 -80.58
C ALA A 157 40.47 1.96 -81.59
N GLU A 158 39.26 2.27 -81.11
CA GLU A 158 38.14 2.67 -81.97
C GLU A 158 38.41 4.02 -82.67
N ARG A 159 38.96 5.01 -81.95
CA ARG A 159 39.42 6.29 -82.52
C ARG A 159 40.47 6.06 -83.61
N LYS A 160 41.47 5.19 -83.38
CA LYS A 160 42.46 4.80 -84.41
C LYS A 160 41.81 4.10 -85.61
N ARG A 161 40.85 3.20 -85.40
CA ARG A 161 40.11 2.56 -86.49
C ARG A 161 39.31 3.59 -87.30
N LYS A 162 38.58 4.50 -86.65
CA LYS A 162 37.87 5.61 -87.29
C LYS A 162 38.83 6.50 -88.08
N GLN A 163 40.00 6.85 -87.52
CA GLN A 163 41.04 7.59 -88.24
C GLN A 163 41.51 6.86 -89.49
N LEU A 164 41.82 5.56 -89.40
CA LEU A 164 42.22 4.75 -90.56
C LEU A 164 41.11 4.64 -91.63
N GLU A 165 39.85 4.49 -91.23
CA GLU A 165 38.72 4.52 -92.18
C GLU A 165 38.52 5.90 -92.81
N HIS A 166 38.70 6.99 -92.06
CA HIS A 166 38.69 8.35 -92.61
C HIS A 166 39.87 8.61 -93.56
N GLU A 167 41.07 8.08 -93.27
CA GLU A 167 42.22 8.14 -94.16
C GLU A 167 41.98 7.34 -95.45
N LYS A 168 41.43 6.13 -95.36
CA LYS A 168 41.02 5.35 -96.53
C LYS A 168 39.98 6.10 -97.36
N LEU A 169 38.93 6.62 -96.71
CA LEU A 169 37.90 7.40 -97.38
C LEU A 169 38.48 8.65 -98.05
N ALA A 170 39.39 9.37 -97.40
CA ALA A 170 40.07 10.52 -97.97
C ALA A 170 40.98 10.15 -99.15
N ARG A 171 41.62 8.96 -99.15
CA ARG A 171 42.36 8.43 -100.30
C ARG A 171 41.41 8.10 -101.46
N VAL A 172 40.31 7.41 -101.18
CA VAL A 172 39.28 7.09 -102.19
C VAL A 172 38.65 8.37 -102.76
N GLN A 173 38.33 9.36 -101.93
CA GLN A 173 37.82 10.65 -102.38
C GLN A 173 38.85 11.43 -103.21
N LYS A 174 40.15 11.37 -102.87
CA LYS A 174 41.20 11.94 -103.72
C LYS A 174 41.29 11.23 -105.08
N GLN A 175 41.27 9.90 -105.09
CA GLN A 175 41.24 9.10 -106.32
C GLN A 175 39.99 9.40 -107.16
N GLN A 176 38.81 9.50 -106.55
CA GLN A 176 37.57 9.91 -107.22
C GLN A 176 37.64 11.34 -107.76
N LEU A 177 38.30 12.27 -107.07
CA LEU A 177 38.53 13.63 -107.56
C LEU A 177 39.58 13.69 -108.67
N GLU A 178 40.57 12.80 -108.66
CA GLU A 178 41.56 12.64 -109.74
C GLU A 178 40.91 12.01 -110.98
N GLU A 179 40.19 10.89 -110.82
CA GLU A 179 39.34 10.31 -111.86
C GLU A 179 38.30 11.31 -112.38
N TYR A 180 37.66 12.10 -111.52
CA TYR A 180 36.71 13.12 -111.95
C TYR A 180 37.40 14.25 -112.71
N LYS A 181 38.61 14.66 -112.33
CA LYS A 181 39.42 15.61 -113.13
C LYS A 181 39.84 15.00 -114.46
N GLU A 182 40.25 13.75 -114.50
CA GLU A 182 40.64 13.07 -115.75
C GLU A 182 39.44 12.89 -116.68
N ARG A 183 38.28 12.48 -116.14
CA ARG A 183 37.00 12.44 -116.85
C ARG A 183 36.61 13.83 -117.32
N TYR A 184 36.63 14.85 -116.47
CA TYR A 184 36.31 16.22 -116.83
C TYR A 184 37.29 16.83 -117.86
N ILE A 185 38.58 16.45 -117.83
CA ILE A 185 39.56 16.80 -118.87
C ILE A 185 39.27 16.04 -120.17
N SER A 186 38.80 14.79 -120.10
CA SER A 186 38.37 14.04 -121.28
C SER A 186 37.07 14.59 -121.86
N GLU A 187 36.09 14.94 -121.01
CA GLU A 187 34.86 15.64 -121.35
C GLU A 187 35.20 16.99 -121.97
N LEU A 188 36.05 17.83 -121.38
CA LEU A 188 36.52 19.07 -122.01
C LEU A 188 37.23 18.87 -123.36
N ARG A 189 37.88 17.72 -123.58
CA ARG A 189 38.46 17.36 -124.89
C ARG A 189 37.38 16.88 -125.88
N GLU A 190 36.34 16.22 -125.39
CA GLU A 190 35.19 15.80 -126.19
C GLU A 190 34.25 16.97 -126.47
N GLU A 191 33.83 17.77 -125.48
CA GLU A 191 33.18 19.07 -125.62
C GLU A 191 33.96 20.04 -126.51
N LYS A 192 35.30 19.97 -126.58
CA LYS A 192 36.04 20.74 -127.59
C LYS A 192 35.80 20.20 -129.00
N ARG A 193 35.88 18.89 -129.21
CA ARG A 193 35.57 18.23 -130.51
C ARG A 193 34.10 18.37 -130.90
N ASP A 194 33.21 18.31 -129.93
CA ASP A 194 31.77 18.47 -130.07
C ASP A 194 31.38 19.94 -130.15
N GLY A 195 32.17 20.86 -129.61
CA GLY A 195 32.07 22.31 -129.84
C GLY A 195 32.56 22.71 -131.23
N GLU A 196 33.59 22.02 -131.74
CA GLU A 196 33.98 22.08 -133.15
C GLU A 196 32.81 21.58 -134.04
N ARG A 197 32.19 20.43 -133.74
CA ARG A 197 30.97 19.93 -134.42
C ARG A 197 29.71 20.78 -134.19
N THR A 198 29.58 21.42 -133.04
CA THR A 198 28.41 22.24 -132.68
C THR A 198 28.52 23.64 -133.28
N LYS A 199 29.73 24.11 -133.62
CA LYS A 199 29.86 25.19 -134.59
C LYS A 199 29.28 24.78 -135.94
N GLU A 200 29.70 23.63 -136.47
CA GLU A 200 29.16 23.10 -137.74
C GLU A 200 27.62 22.90 -137.69
N LYS A 201 27.05 22.62 -136.51
CA LYS A 201 25.61 22.37 -136.32
C LYS A 201 24.77 23.59 -135.88
N ALA A 202 25.30 24.54 -135.12
CA ALA A 202 24.59 25.78 -134.77
C ALA A 202 24.44 26.71 -136.00
N GLU A 203 25.37 26.62 -136.95
CA GLU A 203 25.24 27.17 -138.31
C GLU A 203 24.07 26.53 -139.11
N GLN A 204 23.53 25.40 -138.63
CA GLN A 204 22.31 24.75 -139.13
C GLN A 204 21.08 25.10 -138.26
N ASP A 205 21.14 24.93 -136.94
CA ASP A 205 19.96 25.00 -136.03
C ASP A 205 19.41 26.42 -135.77
N LEU A 206 20.19 27.50 -135.97
CA LEU A 206 19.68 28.90 -135.87
C LEU A 206 18.52 29.17 -136.86
N ARG A 207 18.32 28.27 -137.83
CA ARG A 207 17.27 28.32 -138.85
C ARG A 207 15.87 27.99 -138.30
N ASP A 208 15.74 27.43 -137.08
CA ASP A 208 14.52 26.71 -136.66
C ASP A 208 13.73 27.26 -135.44
N GLU A 209 14.27 28.11 -134.56
CA GLU A 209 13.73 28.23 -133.17
C GLU A 209 12.62 29.29 -132.89
N GLN A 210 12.20 30.11 -133.86
CA GLN A 210 11.52 31.39 -133.60
C GLN A 210 10.01 31.36 -133.19
N GLU A 211 9.48 30.26 -132.61
CA GLU A 211 8.03 29.96 -132.70
C GLU A 211 7.15 29.83 -131.40
N ARG A 212 7.68 29.85 -130.15
CA ARG A 212 7.12 28.93 -129.09
C ARG A 212 6.37 29.54 -127.83
N GLU A 213 6.91 29.60 -126.59
CA GLU A 213 6.12 29.73 -125.30
C GLU A 213 5.44 31.09 -124.98
N ARG A 214 4.22 31.10 -124.35
CA ARG A 214 3.46 32.28 -123.81
C ARG A 214 2.48 32.04 -122.59
N ALA A 215 2.55 31.01 -121.72
CA ALA A 215 1.32 30.50 -121.02
C ALA A 215 1.06 30.62 -119.47
N ARG A 216 2.04 30.65 -118.54
CA ARG A 216 1.97 29.80 -117.28
C ARG A 216 1.48 30.31 -115.87
N LYS A 217 0.75 31.42 -115.64
CA LYS A 217 1.05 32.32 -114.45
C LYS A 217 0.09 32.60 -113.23
N LEU A 218 -0.93 31.82 -112.80
CA LEU A 218 -2.13 32.43 -112.09
C LEU A 218 -2.64 32.10 -110.61
N ARG A 219 -2.34 31.01 -109.87
CA ARG A 219 -3.30 30.36 -108.91
C ARG A 219 -3.31 30.62 -107.34
N LEU A 220 -2.58 31.55 -106.71
CA LEU A 220 -2.01 31.30 -105.34
C LEU A 220 -2.53 32.02 -104.03
N ARG A 221 -3.78 32.49 -103.84
CA ARG A 221 -4.05 33.60 -102.85
C ARG A 221 -4.94 33.43 -101.57
N GLN A 222 -5.52 32.29 -101.20
CA GLN A 222 -6.74 32.30 -100.32
C GLN A 222 -6.68 31.82 -98.84
N ALA A 223 -5.58 31.32 -98.28
CA ALA A 223 -5.62 30.44 -97.07
C ALA A 223 -5.21 31.04 -95.69
N GLY A 224 -5.53 32.31 -95.36
CA GLY A 224 -4.81 33.05 -94.31
C GLY A 224 -5.43 33.28 -92.92
N GLU A 225 -6.76 33.26 -92.73
CA GLU A 225 -7.41 34.15 -91.73
C GLU A 225 -7.89 33.51 -90.40
N GLU A 226 -7.94 32.19 -90.25
CA GLU A 226 -8.76 31.54 -89.19
C GLU A 226 -8.14 31.42 -87.77
N THR A 227 -6.88 31.81 -87.54
CA THR A 227 -6.10 31.35 -86.36
C THR A 227 -6.11 32.21 -85.09
N GLN A 228 -6.78 33.38 -85.05
CA GLN A 228 -6.54 34.37 -83.97
C GLN A 228 -7.44 34.29 -82.71
N LEU A 229 -8.56 33.54 -82.71
CA LEU A 229 -9.62 33.74 -81.70
C LEU A 229 -9.42 33.06 -80.31
N ALA A 230 -8.47 32.12 -80.18
CA ALA A 230 -8.46 31.18 -79.04
C ALA A 230 -7.81 31.70 -77.73
N ASN A 231 -6.96 32.72 -77.77
CA ASN A 231 -6.05 33.06 -76.65
C ASN A 231 -6.66 33.89 -75.50
N MET A 232 -7.92 34.32 -75.59
CA MET A 232 -8.51 35.29 -74.63
C MET A 232 -9.00 34.71 -73.29
N ARG A 233 -9.25 33.39 -73.19
CA ARG A 233 -10.05 32.82 -72.07
C ARG A 233 -9.27 32.43 -70.79
N LEU A 234 -7.93 32.43 -70.81
CA LEU A 234 -7.13 31.87 -69.70
C LEU A 234 -6.88 32.83 -68.52
N LYS A 235 -7.25 34.11 -68.61
CA LYS A 235 -6.82 35.16 -67.65
C LYS A 235 -7.70 35.36 -66.41
N ALA A 236 -8.93 34.85 -66.38
CA ALA A 236 -9.92 35.20 -65.36
C ALA A 236 -9.88 34.40 -64.04
N HIS A 237 -9.10 33.31 -63.95
CA HIS A 237 -9.23 32.33 -62.86
C HIS A 237 -8.20 32.51 -61.71
N ARG A 238 -7.40 33.59 -61.69
CA ARG A 238 -6.30 33.79 -60.71
C ARG A 238 -6.56 34.80 -59.59
N GLU A 239 -7.70 35.51 -59.60
CA GLU A 239 -7.97 36.58 -58.63
C GLU A 239 -8.75 36.13 -57.38
N VAL A 240 -9.31 34.92 -57.37
CA VAL A 240 -10.29 34.46 -56.35
C VAL A 240 -9.66 33.88 -55.06
N GLN A 241 -8.37 33.53 -55.05
CA GLN A 241 -7.75 32.77 -53.94
C GLN A 241 -6.99 33.59 -52.89
N LEU A 242 -6.92 34.93 -53.01
CA LEU A 242 -6.09 35.76 -52.12
C LEU A 242 -6.81 36.31 -50.87
N GLU A 243 -8.13 36.11 -50.73
CA GLU A 243 -8.93 36.72 -49.66
C GLU A 243 -9.17 35.85 -48.42
N GLN A 244 -8.80 34.56 -48.42
CA GLN A 244 -9.28 33.61 -47.39
C GLN A 244 -8.41 33.49 -46.12
N GLU A 245 -7.13 33.90 -46.12
CA GLU A 245 -6.23 33.67 -44.96
C GLU A 245 -6.07 34.86 -43.99
N ARG A 246 -6.77 35.97 -44.19
CA ARG A 246 -6.61 37.20 -43.36
C ARG A 246 -7.56 37.35 -42.17
N LEU A 247 -8.34 36.32 -41.82
CA LEU A 247 -9.43 36.41 -40.82
C LEU A 247 -9.26 35.60 -39.52
N GLU A 248 -8.17 34.84 -39.34
CA GLU A 248 -8.07 33.88 -38.22
C GLU A 248 -7.42 34.41 -36.92
N ASP A 249 -6.51 35.40 -36.98
CA ASP A 249 -5.65 35.73 -35.82
C ASP A 249 -6.15 36.82 -34.84
N VAL A 250 -7.31 37.47 -35.09
CA VAL A 250 -7.86 38.50 -34.17
C VAL A 250 -8.80 37.91 -33.10
N ARG A 251 -8.92 36.58 -33.02
CA ARG A 251 -9.90 35.88 -32.18
C ARG A 251 -9.38 35.23 -30.88
N ARG A 252 -8.07 35.27 -30.60
CA ARG A 252 -7.47 34.56 -29.44
C ARG A 252 -7.31 35.41 -28.16
N ASP A 253 -7.16 36.73 -28.25
CA ASP A 253 -6.69 37.56 -27.11
C ASP A 253 -7.79 38.18 -26.22
N LYS A 254 -9.04 37.66 -26.25
CA LYS A 254 -10.17 38.24 -25.49
C LYS A 254 -10.77 37.39 -24.37
N ASP A 255 -10.29 36.16 -24.16
CA ASP A 255 -10.85 35.26 -23.12
C ASP A 255 -10.01 35.15 -21.83
N GLU A 256 -8.76 35.61 -21.80
CA GLU A 256 -7.91 35.52 -20.60
C GLU A 256 -8.35 36.50 -19.48
N SER A 257 -9.03 37.59 -19.82
CA SER A 257 -9.64 38.53 -18.87
C SER A 257 -10.73 37.90 -17.98
N LYS A 258 -11.35 36.78 -18.41
CA LYS A 258 -12.38 36.07 -17.62
C LYS A 258 -11.81 35.24 -16.46
N LYS A 259 -10.48 35.09 -16.38
CA LYS A 259 -9.81 34.19 -15.41
C LYS A 259 -9.62 34.80 -14.02
N GLN A 260 -9.60 36.14 -13.90
CA GLN A 260 -9.36 36.85 -12.64
C GLN A 260 -10.64 37.11 -11.81
N ALA A 261 -11.83 36.88 -12.38
CA ALA A 261 -13.12 37.10 -11.68
C ALA A 261 -13.56 35.95 -10.74
N ARG A 262 -12.71 34.92 -10.53
CA ARG A 262 -13.03 33.75 -9.69
C ARG A 262 -12.39 33.75 -8.29
N ASP A 263 -11.26 34.43 -8.11
CA ASP A 263 -10.56 34.43 -6.80
C ASP A 263 -11.22 35.34 -5.76
N ALA A 264 -11.98 36.35 -6.19
CA ALA A 264 -12.72 37.25 -5.30
C ALA A 264 -13.84 36.59 -4.46
N LYS A 265 -14.17 35.30 -4.70
CA LYS A 265 -15.19 34.57 -3.94
C LYS A 265 -14.64 33.71 -2.79
N ARG A 266 -13.33 33.77 -2.50
CA ARG A 266 -12.72 32.96 -1.41
C ARG A 266 -12.65 33.67 -0.05
N ASP A 267 -12.63 35.00 -0.02
CA ASP A 267 -12.33 35.76 1.21
C ASP A 267 -13.57 36.21 2.00
N GLU A 268 -14.75 36.27 1.36
CA GLU A 268 -16.02 36.66 2.00
C GLU A 268 -16.44 35.66 3.12
N LEU A 269 -16.06 34.38 3.00
CA LEU A 269 -16.54 33.29 3.86
C LEU A 269 -15.81 33.20 5.22
N GLN A 270 -14.65 33.85 5.38
CA GLN A 270 -13.92 33.86 6.67
C GLN A 270 -14.41 34.94 7.63
N ARG A 271 -15.01 36.03 7.12
CA ARG A 271 -15.38 37.19 7.95
C ARG A 271 -16.64 36.95 8.80
N GLN A 272 -17.59 36.18 8.30
CA GLN A 272 -18.87 35.91 8.98
C GLN A 272 -18.80 34.96 10.20
N LYS A 273 -17.63 34.34 10.47
CA LYS A 273 -17.42 33.45 11.63
C LYS A 273 -16.95 34.16 12.91
N ARG A 274 -16.60 35.45 12.88
CA ARG A 274 -16.00 36.16 14.03
C ARG A 274 -16.95 37.10 14.80
N GLU A 275 -17.96 37.68 14.17
CA GLU A 275 -18.80 38.70 14.82
C GLU A 275 -19.96 38.13 15.68
N LYS A 276 -20.42 36.90 15.40
CA LYS A 276 -21.54 36.28 16.14
C LYS A 276 -21.17 35.72 17.53
N ALA A 277 -19.90 35.79 17.93
CA ALA A 277 -19.39 35.22 19.18
C ALA A 277 -19.35 36.18 20.38
N GLN A 278 -19.44 37.50 20.17
CA GLN A 278 -19.07 38.49 21.20
C GLN A 278 -20.22 39.37 21.73
N ALA A 279 -21.27 39.62 20.93
CA ALA A 279 -22.35 40.54 21.31
C ALA A 279 -23.44 39.98 22.26
N ARG A 280 -23.44 38.66 22.54
CA ARG A 280 -24.49 37.99 23.33
C ARG A 280 -24.18 37.80 24.82
N LYS A 281 -22.94 38.07 25.27
CA LYS A 281 -22.52 37.88 26.68
C LYS A 281 -22.72 39.11 27.59
N GLN A 282 -22.87 40.31 27.03
CA GLN A 282 -22.78 41.57 27.80
C GLN A 282 -24.13 42.22 28.16
N ARG A 283 -25.28 41.59 27.92
CA ARG A 283 -26.61 42.20 28.16
C ARG A 283 -27.47 41.53 29.25
N MET A 284 -26.94 40.53 29.95
CA MET A 284 -27.64 39.86 31.07
C MET A 284 -27.09 40.21 32.45
N ILE A 285 -26.03 41.04 32.54
CA ILE A 285 -25.35 41.35 33.79
C ILE A 285 -25.93 42.61 34.47
N ASP A 286 -26.42 43.58 33.67
CA ASP A 286 -26.75 44.92 34.17
C ASP A 286 -28.22 45.11 34.64
N LEU A 287 -29.02 44.03 34.70
CA LEU A 287 -30.44 44.09 35.09
C LEU A 287 -30.71 43.63 36.55
N ALA A 288 -29.68 43.18 37.28
CA ALA A 288 -29.83 42.51 38.57
C ALA A 288 -29.64 43.39 39.82
N THR A 289 -29.29 44.67 39.68
CA THR A 289 -28.68 45.46 40.78
C THR A 289 -29.45 46.69 41.29
N HIS A 290 -30.66 47.00 40.79
CA HIS A 290 -31.22 48.36 41.00
C HIS A 290 -32.56 48.52 41.76
N ASN A 291 -33.22 47.49 42.30
CA ASN A 291 -34.51 47.67 43.02
C ASN A 291 -34.64 47.02 44.41
N LEU A 292 -33.52 46.77 45.09
CA LEU A 292 -33.46 46.25 46.47
C LEU A 292 -33.59 47.34 47.56
N VAL A 293 -34.03 48.57 47.23
CA VAL A 293 -33.74 49.79 48.05
C VAL A 293 -34.97 50.66 48.37
N LYS A 294 -36.22 50.23 48.13
CA LYS A 294 -37.37 51.21 48.10
C LYS A 294 -38.59 51.06 49.00
N LEU A 295 -38.84 49.98 49.75
CA LEU A 295 -40.10 49.86 50.54
C LEU A 295 -39.98 49.26 51.96
N GLU A 296 -38.90 49.53 52.68
CA GLU A 296 -38.78 49.27 54.14
C GLU A 296 -39.54 50.29 55.03
N VAL A 297 -40.25 51.27 54.46
CA VAL A 297 -40.68 52.51 55.15
C VAL A 297 -42.12 52.47 55.70
N ALA A 298 -42.75 51.29 55.80
CA ALA A 298 -44.21 51.17 56.02
C ALA A 298 -44.67 50.60 57.39
N GLN A 299 -43.80 50.37 58.38
CA GLN A 299 -44.10 49.47 59.51
C GLN A 299 -44.44 50.15 60.88
N ASP A 300 -44.10 51.41 61.12
CA ASP A 300 -43.92 51.92 62.51
C ASP A 300 -45.14 52.53 63.25
N LEU A 301 -46.34 52.56 62.68
CA LEU A 301 -47.44 53.44 63.18
C LEU A 301 -48.54 52.80 64.06
N ARG A 302 -48.33 51.62 64.69
CA ARG A 302 -49.43 50.85 65.32
C ARG A 302 -49.42 50.66 66.86
N VAL A 303 -48.40 51.15 67.58
CA VAL A 303 -48.12 50.69 68.96
C VAL A 303 -48.75 51.53 70.10
N GLN A 304 -49.32 52.71 69.83
CA GLN A 304 -49.54 53.74 70.87
C GLN A 304 -50.81 53.66 71.77
N ASN A 305 -51.82 52.85 71.45
CA ASN A 305 -53.20 53.08 71.96
C ASN A 305 -53.72 52.16 73.11
N GLN A 306 -52.87 51.49 73.90
CA GLN A 306 -53.33 50.44 74.84
C GLN A 306 -53.18 50.67 76.37
N SER A 307 -52.69 51.83 76.85
CA SER A 307 -52.15 51.90 78.23
C SER A 307 -53.05 52.42 79.37
N GLN A 308 -54.30 52.87 79.14
CA GLN A 308 -54.96 53.79 80.10
C GLN A 308 -56.12 53.27 80.97
N GLU A 309 -56.76 52.12 80.72
CA GLU A 309 -58.02 51.75 81.43
C GLU A 309 -57.85 50.98 82.77
N VAL A 310 -56.67 50.46 83.10
CA VAL A 310 -56.54 49.36 84.09
C VAL A 310 -56.67 49.78 85.58
N ARG A 311 -56.30 51.00 85.96
CA ARG A 311 -55.95 51.36 87.35
C ARG A 311 -57.10 51.59 88.34
N ALA A 312 -58.35 51.36 87.95
CA ALA A 312 -59.45 52.09 88.59
C ALA A 312 -59.90 51.59 89.97
N LYS A 313 -60.25 50.29 90.14
CA LYS A 313 -61.16 49.84 91.23
C LYS A 313 -61.02 48.34 91.61
N GLU A 314 -59.84 47.76 91.76
CA GLU A 314 -58.76 48.33 92.56
C GLU A 314 -59.11 48.12 94.05
N ASP A 315 -59.57 49.17 94.72
CA ASP A 315 -59.63 49.21 96.19
C ASP A 315 -60.85 48.55 96.86
N ALA A 316 -61.97 48.37 96.16
CA ALA A 316 -63.20 47.83 96.75
C ALA A 316 -63.09 46.36 97.20
N GLU A 317 -62.13 45.61 96.65
CA GLU A 317 -61.86 44.22 97.04
C GLU A 317 -61.20 44.07 98.44
N LEU A 318 -60.53 45.11 98.95
CA LEU A 318 -59.50 44.94 99.98
C LEU A 318 -59.99 44.46 101.35
N GLN A 319 -61.23 44.81 101.74
CA GLN A 319 -61.79 44.44 103.04
C GLN A 319 -62.45 43.06 103.06
N ALA A 320 -63.23 42.68 102.03
CA ALA A 320 -63.75 41.32 101.90
C ALA A 320 -62.63 40.26 101.74
N ARG A 321 -61.45 40.68 101.26
CA ARG A 321 -60.22 39.89 101.28
C ARG A 321 -59.67 39.63 102.70
N ALA A 322 -60.00 40.39 103.74
CA ALA A 322 -59.36 40.27 105.06
C ALA A 322 -59.83 39.03 105.85
N ASP A 323 -61.14 38.82 105.96
CA ASP A 323 -61.68 37.70 106.73
C ASP A 323 -61.57 36.37 105.97
N ARG A 324 -61.69 36.41 104.63
CA ARG A 324 -61.25 35.31 103.77
C ARG A 324 -59.81 34.94 104.04
N ARG A 325 -58.88 35.92 104.08
CA ARG A 325 -57.46 35.69 104.35
C ARG A 325 -57.21 34.98 105.68
N ALA A 326 -58.05 35.10 106.71
CA ALA A 326 -57.86 34.39 107.98
C ALA A 326 -58.17 32.89 107.87
N ALA A 327 -59.36 32.53 107.37
CA ALA A 327 -59.75 31.14 107.16
C ALA A 327 -58.90 30.47 106.07
N GLU A 328 -58.61 31.20 104.99
CA GLU A 328 -57.64 30.81 103.98
C GLU A 328 -56.27 30.57 104.60
N LYS A 329 -55.76 31.39 105.53
CA LYS A 329 -54.43 31.19 106.13
C LYS A 329 -54.32 29.86 106.88
N GLU A 330 -55.36 29.37 107.53
CA GLU A 330 -55.33 28.03 108.16
C GLU A 330 -55.45 26.88 107.15
N ALA A 331 -56.31 27.02 106.14
CA ALA A 331 -56.41 26.06 105.04
C ALA A 331 -55.09 26.00 104.25
N ILE A 332 -54.50 27.16 103.97
CA ILE A 332 -53.17 27.37 103.37
C ILE A 332 -52.09 26.80 104.28
N ASN A 333 -52.15 26.91 105.61
CA ASN A 333 -51.12 26.34 106.48
C ASN A 333 -51.17 24.80 106.50
N ARG A 334 -52.36 24.18 106.52
CA ARG A 334 -52.53 22.73 106.39
C ARG A 334 -52.14 22.23 105.00
N SER A 335 -52.62 22.92 103.96
CA SER A 335 -52.25 22.66 102.56
C SER A 335 -50.74 22.85 102.34
N ARG A 336 -50.11 23.89 102.89
CA ARG A 336 -48.65 24.10 102.84
C ARG A 336 -47.89 23.00 103.54
N ARG A 337 -48.34 22.48 104.69
CA ARG A 337 -47.67 21.33 105.32
C ARG A 337 -47.73 20.08 104.43
N LEU A 338 -48.90 19.78 103.85
CA LEU A 338 -49.05 18.68 102.90
C LEU A 338 -48.28 18.92 101.59
N GLN A 339 -48.25 20.15 101.08
CA GLN A 339 -47.46 20.53 99.91
C GLN A 339 -45.96 20.52 100.18
N ILE A 340 -45.50 20.86 101.38
CA ILE A 340 -44.08 20.76 101.77
C ILE A 340 -43.69 19.29 101.88
N ALA A 341 -44.54 18.45 102.49
CA ALA A 341 -44.31 17.00 102.53
C ALA A 341 -44.31 16.39 101.11
N HIS A 342 -45.30 16.71 100.28
CA HIS A 342 -45.38 16.25 98.90
C HIS A 342 -44.24 16.81 98.03
N LYS A 343 -43.81 18.06 98.23
CA LYS A 343 -42.63 18.62 97.57
C LYS A 343 -41.33 18.01 98.08
N ALA A 344 -41.24 17.59 99.34
CA ALA A 344 -40.09 16.87 99.84
C ALA A 344 -40.03 15.46 99.24
N GLU A 345 -41.16 14.74 99.19
CA GLU A 345 -41.27 13.43 98.55
C GLU A 345 -41.03 13.52 97.03
N GLN A 346 -41.55 14.56 96.37
CA GLN A 346 -41.23 14.86 94.97
C GLN A 346 -39.76 15.20 94.79
N ALA A 347 -39.18 16.06 95.63
CA ALA A 347 -37.75 16.41 95.55
C ALA A 347 -36.84 15.20 95.83
N GLU A 348 -37.24 14.25 96.68
CA GLU A 348 -36.53 12.99 96.88
C GLU A 348 -36.65 12.08 95.65
N LYS A 349 -37.85 11.93 95.06
CA LYS A 349 -38.05 11.17 93.80
C LYS A 349 -37.36 11.82 92.61
N GLU A 350 -37.35 13.14 92.53
CA GLU A 350 -36.62 13.95 91.55
C GLU A 350 -35.11 13.84 91.77
N SER A 351 -34.62 13.81 93.02
CA SER A 351 -33.21 13.59 93.33
C SER A 351 -32.76 12.15 93.02
N GLN A 352 -33.61 11.15 93.28
CA GLN A 352 -33.36 9.75 92.92
C GLN A 352 -33.35 9.58 91.40
N SER A 353 -34.39 10.03 90.70
CA SER A 353 -34.43 9.98 89.22
C SER A 353 -33.33 10.83 88.59
N ALA A 354 -32.95 11.97 89.16
CA ALA A 354 -31.79 12.75 88.70
C ALA A 354 -30.47 12.00 88.90
N ARG A 355 -30.27 11.28 90.01
CA ARG A 355 -29.09 10.42 90.22
C ARG A 355 -29.06 9.26 89.22
N GLU A 356 -30.21 8.63 88.97
CA GLU A 356 -30.34 7.56 87.97
C GLU A 356 -30.10 8.08 86.56
N MET A 357 -30.66 9.24 86.20
CA MET A 357 -30.40 9.91 84.92
C MET A 357 -28.93 10.29 84.80
N VAL A 358 -28.30 10.90 85.80
CA VAL A 358 -26.85 11.23 85.77
C VAL A 358 -26.00 9.98 85.60
N ARG A 359 -26.37 8.86 86.24
CA ARG A 359 -25.71 7.57 86.03
C ARG A 359 -25.90 7.05 84.60
N GLN A 360 -27.13 7.05 84.09
CA GLN A 360 -27.45 6.60 82.72
C GLN A 360 -26.76 7.48 81.67
N TRP A 361 -26.72 8.80 81.86
CA TRP A 361 -25.98 9.74 81.01
C TRP A 361 -24.47 9.55 81.11
N GLY A 362 -23.92 9.19 82.29
CA GLY A 362 -22.52 8.81 82.44
C GLY A 362 -22.16 7.51 81.73
N GLU A 363 -23.00 6.48 81.86
CA GLU A 363 -22.85 5.19 81.16
C GLU A 363 -23.02 5.38 79.63
N PHE A 364 -23.95 6.23 79.19
CA PHE A 364 -24.12 6.62 77.78
C PHE A 364 -22.93 7.44 77.26
N GLY A 365 -22.44 8.42 78.01
CA GLY A 365 -21.26 9.21 77.66
C GLY A 365 -20.02 8.34 77.47
N GLN A 366 -19.74 7.43 78.41
CA GLN A 366 -18.66 6.45 78.27
C GLN A 366 -18.84 5.52 77.07
N ARG A 367 -20.09 5.17 76.71
CA ARG A 367 -20.37 4.38 75.50
C ARG A 367 -20.07 5.17 74.23
N ILE A 368 -20.50 6.43 74.15
CA ILE A 368 -20.23 7.33 73.02
C ILE A 368 -18.73 7.59 72.89
N GLU A 369 -18.00 7.86 73.98
CA GLU A 369 -16.55 8.01 73.96
C GLU A 369 -15.86 6.75 73.45
N ARG A 370 -16.26 5.55 73.93
CA ARG A 370 -15.71 4.28 73.41
C ARG A 370 -15.99 4.11 71.92
N GLN A 371 -17.21 4.38 71.46
CA GLN A 371 -17.56 4.32 70.04
C GLN A 371 -16.73 5.30 69.21
N ALA A 372 -16.61 6.55 69.63
CA ALA A 372 -15.76 7.54 68.95
C ALA A 372 -14.27 7.12 68.91
N THR A 373 -13.74 6.53 70.00
CA THR A 373 -12.36 6.02 69.98
C THR A 373 -12.17 4.79 69.10
N GLN A 374 -13.22 3.98 68.89
CA GLN A 374 -13.22 2.86 67.96
C GLN A 374 -13.30 3.35 66.52
N GLU A 375 -14.23 4.26 66.22
CA GLU A 375 -14.37 4.89 64.90
C GLU A 375 -13.05 5.56 64.44
N VAL A 376 -12.39 6.33 65.32
CA VAL A 376 -11.07 6.94 65.01
C VAL A 376 -9.96 5.90 64.83
N GLN A 377 -10.04 4.73 65.49
CA GLN A 377 -9.09 3.64 65.27
C GLN A 377 -9.35 2.93 63.93
N ASP A 378 -10.62 2.67 63.61
CA ASP A 378 -11.04 2.03 62.36
C ASP A 378 -10.74 2.93 61.15
N GLU A 379 -11.04 4.22 61.21
CA GLU A 379 -10.63 5.23 60.20
C GLU A 379 -9.12 5.22 59.99
N ARG A 380 -8.34 5.16 61.09
CA ARG A 380 -6.88 5.11 61.00
C ARG A 380 -6.38 3.82 60.35
N LEU A 381 -6.99 2.67 60.65
CA LEU A 381 -6.67 1.39 60.02
C LEU A 381 -7.03 1.38 58.53
N ASP A 382 -8.17 1.97 58.15
CA ASP A 382 -8.59 2.11 56.77
C ASP A 382 -7.69 3.07 55.98
N CYS A 383 -7.30 4.22 56.56
CA CYS A 383 -6.29 5.10 55.97
C CYS A 383 -4.93 4.41 55.80
N LEU A 384 -4.51 3.56 56.74
CA LEU A 384 -3.30 2.76 56.61
C LEU A 384 -3.42 1.70 55.51
N ARG A 385 -4.56 1.00 55.39
CA ARG A 385 -4.83 0.05 54.30
C ARG A 385 -4.76 0.75 52.94
N VAL A 386 -5.45 1.87 52.77
CA VAL A 386 -5.44 2.66 51.54
C VAL A 386 -4.04 3.17 51.22
N ALA A 387 -3.25 3.62 52.20
CA ALA A 387 -1.86 4.05 51.98
C ALA A 387 -0.96 2.89 51.51
N VAL A 388 -1.15 1.68 52.04
CA VAL A 388 -0.43 0.48 51.59
C VAL A 388 -0.84 0.09 50.16
N GLU A 389 -2.13 0.10 49.84
CA GLU A 389 -2.65 -0.17 48.48
C GLU A 389 -2.13 0.86 47.46
N GLN A 390 -2.19 2.15 47.79
CA GLN A 390 -1.63 3.22 46.94
C GLN A 390 -0.14 3.06 46.72
N LYS A 391 0.63 2.66 47.75
CA LYS A 391 2.05 2.35 47.60
C LYS A 391 2.27 1.16 46.66
N GLN A 392 1.51 0.08 46.83
CA GLN A 392 1.59 -1.10 45.95
C GLN A 392 1.25 -0.74 44.49
N GLN A 393 0.23 0.09 44.25
CA GLN A 393 -0.11 0.58 42.92
C GLN A 393 0.99 1.48 42.33
N ALA A 394 1.60 2.35 43.14
CA ALA A 394 2.72 3.20 42.71
C ALA A 394 3.97 2.39 42.35
N ASP A 395 4.32 1.39 43.18
CA ASP A 395 5.46 0.51 42.93
C ASP A 395 5.21 -0.45 41.75
N ALA A 396 3.97 -0.93 41.56
CA ALA A 396 3.58 -1.67 40.36
C ALA A 396 3.69 -0.80 39.10
N ARG A 397 3.20 0.45 39.14
CA ARG A 397 3.30 1.40 38.02
C ARG A 397 4.74 1.81 37.71
N ARG A 398 5.62 1.86 38.71
CA ARG A 398 7.07 2.04 38.50
C ARG A 398 7.66 0.86 37.73
N LYS A 399 7.36 -0.38 38.16
CA LYS A 399 7.79 -1.58 37.46
C LYS A 399 7.29 -1.63 36.01
N THR A 400 6.02 -1.36 35.75
CA THR A 400 5.51 -1.35 34.36
C THR A 400 6.21 -0.29 33.50
N LEU A 401 6.49 0.91 34.04
CA LEU A 401 7.26 1.94 33.33
C LEU A 401 8.72 1.55 33.10
N GLU A 402 9.33 0.81 34.03
CA GLU A 402 10.69 0.25 33.86
C GLU A 402 10.70 -0.86 32.81
N ASP A 403 9.73 -1.78 32.85
CA ASP A 403 9.55 -2.86 31.86
C ASP A 403 9.24 -2.29 30.46
N GLU A 404 8.42 -1.24 30.35
CA GLU A 404 8.17 -0.51 29.09
C GLU A 404 9.47 0.11 28.54
N ARG A 405 10.27 0.76 29.39
CA ARG A 405 11.57 1.33 28.99
C ARG A 405 12.55 0.26 28.54
N LEU A 406 12.64 -0.84 29.28
CA LEU A 406 13.46 -2.01 28.92
C LEU A 406 12.98 -2.64 27.61
N GLY A 407 11.66 -2.72 27.40
CA GLY A 407 11.02 -3.17 26.17
C GLY A 407 11.37 -2.28 24.97
N VAL A 408 11.32 -0.95 25.12
CA VAL A 408 11.73 0.00 24.06
C VAL A 408 13.21 -0.14 23.74
N VAL A 409 14.09 -0.25 24.75
CA VAL A 409 15.54 -0.46 24.54
C VAL A 409 15.82 -1.80 23.88
N ALA A 410 15.12 -2.87 24.28
CA ALA A 410 15.23 -4.20 23.68
C ALA A 410 14.74 -4.21 22.22
N ALA A 411 13.60 -3.58 21.93
CA ALA A 411 13.06 -3.45 20.57
C ALA A 411 13.99 -2.62 19.67
N HIS A 412 14.54 -1.51 20.18
CA HIS A 412 15.56 -0.73 19.47
C HIS A 412 16.80 -1.59 19.17
N ARG A 413 17.31 -2.34 20.15
CA ARG A 413 18.46 -3.24 19.96
C ARG A 413 18.14 -4.33 18.92
N GLN A 414 16.98 -4.97 18.99
CA GLN A 414 16.54 -5.96 18.01
C GLN A 414 16.45 -5.38 16.60
N SER A 415 15.98 -4.13 16.45
CA SER A 415 15.96 -3.41 15.18
C SER A 415 17.37 -3.18 14.63
N VAL A 416 18.30 -2.69 15.47
CA VAL A 416 19.71 -2.52 15.10
C VAL A 416 20.37 -3.85 14.71
N ASP A 417 20.14 -4.91 15.48
CA ASP A 417 20.68 -6.26 15.21
C ASP A 417 20.08 -6.86 13.92
N ALA A 418 18.82 -6.58 13.60
CA ALA A 418 18.19 -6.97 12.34
C ALA A 418 18.80 -6.22 11.14
N LEU A 419 18.98 -4.91 11.25
CA LEU A 419 19.64 -4.09 10.24
C LEU A 419 21.11 -4.50 10.02
N ALA A 420 21.83 -4.88 11.08
CA ALA A 420 23.17 -5.45 10.97
C ALA A 420 23.18 -6.76 10.15
N LYS A 421 22.27 -7.69 10.45
CA LYS A 421 22.12 -8.96 9.71
C LYS A 421 21.70 -8.73 8.24
N GLU A 422 20.85 -7.75 7.95
CA GLU A 422 20.53 -7.33 6.58
C GLU A 422 21.77 -6.77 5.85
N ASN A 423 22.57 -5.94 6.52
CA ASN A 423 23.82 -5.41 5.98
C ASN A 423 24.82 -6.52 5.64
N GLU A 424 24.96 -7.53 6.50
CA GLU A 424 25.82 -8.69 6.26
C GLU A 424 25.33 -9.52 5.08
N ARG A 425 24.03 -9.86 5.04
CA ARG A 425 23.40 -10.56 3.91
C ARG A 425 23.61 -9.83 2.59
N PHE A 426 23.44 -8.50 2.58
CA PHE A 426 23.70 -7.69 1.40
C PHE A 426 25.17 -7.75 0.96
N GLN A 427 26.11 -7.67 1.91
CA GLN A 427 27.53 -7.76 1.58
C GLN A 427 27.90 -9.13 0.99
N VAL A 428 27.31 -10.23 1.46
CA VAL A 428 27.53 -11.57 0.87
C VAL A 428 27.04 -11.59 -0.58
N VAL A 429 25.77 -11.25 -0.82
CA VAL A 429 25.16 -11.28 -2.17
C VAL A 429 25.86 -10.32 -3.13
N ALA A 430 26.24 -9.11 -2.68
CA ALA A 430 26.95 -8.15 -3.51
C ALA A 430 28.41 -8.54 -3.79
N ARG A 431 29.08 -9.28 -2.90
CA ARG A 431 30.39 -9.89 -3.15
C ARG A 431 30.30 -11.08 -4.11
N GLU A 432 29.23 -11.87 -4.04
CA GLU A 432 28.95 -12.96 -4.98
C GLU A 432 28.67 -12.42 -6.38
N ALA A 433 27.79 -11.42 -6.52
CA ALA A 433 27.59 -10.67 -7.76
C ALA A 433 28.89 -10.11 -8.34
N LEU A 434 29.81 -9.62 -7.50
CA LEU A 434 31.12 -9.14 -7.91
C LEU A 434 32.05 -10.27 -8.39
N ARG A 435 31.99 -11.47 -7.78
CA ARG A 435 32.74 -12.66 -8.22
C ARG A 435 32.20 -13.19 -9.55
N GLU A 436 30.88 -13.32 -9.66
CA GLU A 436 30.20 -13.79 -10.86
C GLU A 436 30.50 -12.87 -12.07
N ALA A 437 30.39 -11.55 -11.90
CA ALA A 437 30.72 -10.60 -12.96
C ALA A 437 32.19 -10.71 -13.41
N LYS A 438 33.12 -10.98 -12.50
CA LYS A 438 34.53 -11.26 -12.85
C LYS A 438 34.71 -12.60 -13.57
N GLN A 439 34.01 -13.65 -13.14
CA GLN A 439 34.05 -14.97 -13.77
C GLN A 439 33.49 -14.94 -15.20
N ARG A 440 32.45 -14.14 -15.43
CA ARG A 440 31.89 -13.85 -16.76
C ARG A 440 32.81 -12.99 -17.64
N GLY A 441 33.93 -12.47 -17.12
CA GLY A 441 34.87 -11.64 -17.88
C GLY A 441 34.45 -10.19 -18.13
N LEU A 442 33.48 -9.64 -17.36
CA LEU A 442 33.07 -8.25 -17.55
C LEU A 442 34.24 -7.28 -17.36
N SER A 443 34.50 -6.46 -18.38
CA SER A 443 35.59 -5.47 -18.37
C SER A 443 35.41 -4.40 -17.28
N ASN A 444 34.19 -3.89 -17.08
CA ASN A 444 33.91 -2.82 -16.12
C ASN A 444 33.01 -3.27 -14.96
N VAL A 445 33.64 -3.77 -13.90
CA VAL A 445 32.96 -4.16 -12.65
C VAL A 445 32.83 -3.00 -11.64
N PHE A 446 33.14 -1.75 -12.03
CA PHE A 446 33.06 -0.58 -11.14
C PHE A 446 31.64 -0.29 -10.61
N PRO A 447 30.55 -0.39 -11.41
CA PRO A 447 29.19 -0.15 -10.90
C PRO A 447 28.84 -1.03 -9.69
N ILE A 448 29.18 -2.32 -9.73
CA ILE A 448 28.93 -3.27 -8.65
C ILE A 448 29.80 -2.95 -7.42
N LYS A 449 31.08 -2.59 -7.62
CA LYS A 449 31.94 -2.09 -6.53
C LYS A 449 31.38 -0.84 -5.87
N LYS A 450 30.75 0.07 -6.62
CA LYS A 450 30.11 1.26 -6.06
C LYS A 450 28.93 0.87 -5.16
N ALA A 451 28.06 -0.05 -5.59
CA ALA A 451 26.93 -0.53 -4.77
C ALA A 451 27.34 -1.17 -3.43
N LEU A 452 28.54 -1.75 -3.33
CA LEU A 452 29.11 -2.26 -2.08
C LEU A 452 29.50 -1.15 -1.08
N MET A 453 29.91 0.01 -1.59
CA MET A 453 30.39 1.16 -0.79
C MET A 453 29.31 2.22 -0.54
N GLU A 454 28.23 2.19 -1.33
CA GLU A 454 27.10 3.11 -1.24
C GLU A 454 26.36 2.87 0.09
N LYS A 455 26.30 3.90 0.95
CA LYS A 455 25.58 3.82 2.23
C LYS A 455 24.10 3.57 1.95
N ARG A 456 23.44 2.80 2.83
CA ARG A 456 21.98 2.62 2.78
C ARG A 456 21.35 4.01 2.90
N ILE A 457 20.75 4.50 1.81
CA ILE A 457 19.88 5.66 1.88
C ILE A 457 18.58 5.12 2.46
N ASP A 458 18.50 5.16 3.78
CA ASP A 458 17.21 5.06 4.46
C ASP A 458 16.45 6.33 4.11
N LEU A 459 15.72 6.24 2.99
CA LEU A 459 14.58 7.10 2.76
C LEU A 459 13.69 6.86 3.96
N LEU A 460 13.74 7.80 4.92
CA LEU A 460 12.76 7.89 5.99
C LEU A 460 11.40 7.67 5.33
N PRO A 461 10.57 6.74 5.85
CA PRO A 461 9.27 6.50 5.25
C PRO A 461 8.62 7.86 5.10
N ALA A 462 8.12 8.16 3.91
CA ALA A 462 7.44 9.41 3.64
C ALA A 462 6.12 9.42 4.41
N SER A 463 6.23 9.59 5.74
CA SER A 463 5.19 10.02 6.63
C SER A 463 4.79 11.37 6.10
N GLY A 464 3.78 11.35 5.23
CA GLY A 464 3.20 12.57 4.71
C GLY A 464 2.84 13.42 5.91
N PHE A 465 3.54 14.53 6.08
CA PHE A 465 3.08 15.68 6.82
C PHE A 465 1.83 16.18 6.10
N ARG A 466 0.73 15.46 6.29
CA ARG A 466 -0.63 15.99 6.15
C ARG A 466 -0.83 16.90 7.34
N ILE A 467 -0.42 18.15 7.14
CA ILE A 467 -0.89 19.31 7.90
C ILE A 467 -2.41 19.45 7.64
#